data_AF-A0A936UZU1-F1
#
_entry.id   AF-A0A936UZU1-F1
#
_cell.length_a   1.000
_cell.length_b   1.000
_cell.length_c   1.000
_cell.angle_alpha   90.00
_cell.angle_beta   90.00
_cell.angle_gamma   90.00
#
_symmetry.space_group_name_H-M   'P 1'
#
loop_
_entity.id
_entity.type
_entity.pdbx_description
1 polymer ?
#
loop_
_entity_poly.entity_id
_entity_poly.type
_entity_poly.pdbx_seq_one_letter_code
_entity_poly.pdbx_strand_id
1 'polypeptide(L)'
;MANGKVESLIEYLGNNFEMVVIDTSPAALVTDAYILSGLCDATLYVIRHGYTPKLLVKRLDENNQINPINNPAIIFNGLKTRGIFKTNYGYGKSYMYGDKYYGYGGAKSKKEKKSA
;
A
#
# COMPACT_ATOMS: atom_id res chain seq x y z
N MET A 1 15.38 24.05 9.57
CA MET A 1 15.82 23.34 10.79
C MET A 1 17.11 24.03 11.23
N ALA A 2 17.03 25.02 12.13
CA ALA A 2 18.08 26.05 12.24
C ALA A 2 18.52 26.39 13.68
N ASN A 3 18.21 25.52 14.66
CA ASN A 3 18.61 25.78 16.06
C ASN A 3 18.80 24.51 16.93
N GLY A 4 18.99 23.33 16.33
CA GLY A 4 19.27 22.09 17.09
C GLY A 4 18.09 21.52 17.89
N LYS A 5 16.92 22.16 17.87
CA LYS A 5 15.78 21.76 18.71
C LYS A 5 15.17 20.40 18.32
N VAL A 6 15.25 20.03 17.04
CA VAL A 6 14.69 18.75 16.57
C VAL A 6 15.57 17.60 17.06
N GLU A 7 16.88 17.79 17.00
CA GLU A 7 17.90 16.87 17.47
C GLU A 7 17.75 16.65 18.98
N SER A 8 17.65 17.74 19.77
CA SER A 8 17.40 17.64 21.22
C SER A 8 16.07 16.95 21.55
N LEU A 9 15.03 17.17 20.74
CA LEU A 9 13.75 16.49 20.92
C LEU A 9 13.86 15.00 20.64
N ILE A 10 14.49 14.60 19.54
CA ILE A 10 14.67 13.19 19.17
C ILE A 10 15.53 12.47 20.23
N GLU A 11 16.59 13.10 20.70
CA GLU A 11 17.43 12.56 21.79
C GLU A 11 16.63 12.39 23.09
N TYR A 12 15.83 13.40 23.47
CA TYR A 12 14.94 13.27 24.62
C TYR A 12 13.96 12.11 24.45
N LEU A 13 13.30 11.99 23.29
CA LEU A 13 12.35 10.91 23.03
C LEU A 13 13.04 9.53 23.05
N GLY A 14 14.23 9.40 22.46
CA GLY A 14 15.00 8.16 22.46
C GLY A 14 15.41 7.68 23.85
N ASN A 15 15.61 8.61 24.81
CA ASN A 15 15.92 8.27 26.20
C ASN A 15 14.69 7.91 27.06
N ASN A 16 13.48 8.25 26.61
CA ASN A 16 12.26 8.13 27.40
C ASN A 16 11.26 7.10 26.84
N PHE A 17 11.46 6.62 25.62
CA PHE A 17 10.57 5.68 24.95
C PHE A 17 11.37 4.54 24.31
N GLU A 18 10.80 3.33 24.34
CA GLU A 18 11.41 2.16 23.69
C GLU A 18 11.32 2.24 22.15
N MET A 19 10.32 2.94 21.63
CA MET A 19 10.10 3.12 20.21
C MET A 19 9.45 4.49 19.95
N VAL A 20 10.01 5.22 18.98
CA VAL A 20 9.49 6.52 18.54
C VAL A 20 9.13 6.41 17.06
N VAL A 21 7.89 6.75 16.72
CA VAL A 21 7.42 6.79 15.32
C VAL A 21 7.21 8.24 14.92
N ILE A 22 7.90 8.66 13.86
CA ILE A 22 7.81 10.02 13.34
C ILE A 22 7.06 9.97 12.01
N ASP A 23 5.89 10.60 11.96
CA ASP A 23 5.15 10.79 10.71
C ASP A 23 5.63 12.06 10.01
N THR A 24 5.71 12.03 8.67
CA THR A 24 6.22 13.13 7.86
C THR A 24 5.40 13.29 6.60
N SER A 25 5.46 14.47 6.00
CA SER A 25 4.81 14.76 4.73
C SER A 25 5.34 13.84 3.61
N PRO A 26 4.60 13.67 2.50
CA PRO A 26 5.03 12.76 1.43
C PRO A 26 6.43 13.10 0.92
N ALA A 27 7.39 12.18 1.06
CA ALA A 27 8.79 12.42 0.69
C ALA A 27 9.03 12.70 -0.80
N ALA A 28 8.02 12.53 -1.65
CA ALA A 28 8.06 12.92 -3.05
C ALA A 28 7.93 14.44 -3.27
N LEU A 29 7.39 15.17 -2.30
CA LEU A 29 7.04 16.59 -2.42
C LEU A 29 7.85 17.48 -1.49
N VAL A 30 8.42 16.92 -0.41
CA VAL A 30 9.04 17.70 0.66
C VAL A 30 10.33 17.02 1.13
N THR A 31 11.32 17.84 1.49
CA THR A 31 12.65 17.41 1.93
C THR A 31 12.72 16.95 3.39
N ASP A 32 11.68 17.21 4.19
CA ASP A 32 11.67 16.94 5.64
C ASP A 32 11.96 15.47 5.96
N ALA A 33 11.43 14.54 5.16
CA ALA A 33 11.66 13.11 5.32
C ALA A 33 13.14 12.73 5.22
N TYR A 34 13.92 13.38 4.34
CA TYR A 34 15.35 13.09 4.17
C TYR A 34 16.17 13.60 5.35
N ILE A 35 15.82 14.78 5.88
CA ILE A 35 16.53 15.35 7.03
C ILE A 35 16.24 14.53 8.29
N LEU A 36 14.96 14.20 8.53
CA LEU A 36 14.56 13.36 9.66
C LEU A 36 15.15 11.95 9.57
N SER A 37 15.30 11.41 8.36
CA SER A 37 15.90 10.09 8.14
C SER A 37 17.30 9.98 8.75
N GLY A 38 18.12 11.03 8.65
CA GLY A 38 19.46 11.05 9.27
C GLY A 38 19.45 11.02 10.80
N LEU A 39 18.30 11.27 11.42
CA LEU A 39 18.09 11.24 12.86
C LEU A 39 17.32 9.99 13.32
N CYS A 40 16.98 9.08 12.40
CA CYS A 40 16.22 7.85 12.68
C CYS A 40 17.08 6.60 12.39
N ASP A 41 16.86 5.52 13.15
CA ASP A 41 17.52 4.23 12.93
C ASP A 41 17.03 3.50 11.67
N ALA A 42 15.78 3.75 11.26
CA ALA A 42 15.17 3.18 10.08
C ALA A 42 14.12 4.14 9.50
N THR A 43 13.99 4.12 8.18
CA THR A 43 12.99 4.93 7.47
C THR A 43 12.07 4.07 6.63
N LEU A 44 10.77 4.17 6.86
CA LEU A 44 9.76 3.34 6.19
C LEU A 44 9.04 4.15 5.10
N TYR A 45 9.22 3.77 3.84
CA TYR A 45 8.55 4.39 2.70
C TYR A 45 7.28 3.62 2.34
N VAL A 46 6.11 4.23 2.58
CA VAL A 46 4.82 3.57 2.34
C VAL A 46 4.32 3.81 0.92
N ILE A 47 4.15 2.73 0.15
CA ILE A 47 3.60 2.74 -1.21
C ILE A 47 2.18 2.18 -1.18
N ARG A 48 1.19 2.95 -1.61
CA ARG A 48 -0.21 2.52 -1.64
C ARG A 48 -0.56 1.89 -2.99
N HIS A 49 -0.95 0.62 -2.98
CA HIS A 49 -1.35 -0.14 -4.16
C HIS A 49 -2.52 0.51 -4.90
N GLY A 50 -2.31 0.78 -6.20
CA GLY A 50 -3.31 1.40 -7.07
C GLY A 50 -3.50 2.91 -6.87
N TYR A 51 -2.68 3.55 -6.02
CA TYR A 51 -2.73 5.00 -5.78
C TYR A 51 -1.37 5.67 -6.03
N THR A 52 -0.28 5.12 -5.47
CA THR A 52 1.05 5.73 -5.64
C THR A 52 1.56 5.50 -7.07
N PRO A 53 1.87 6.55 -7.86
CA PRO A 53 2.41 6.40 -9.20
C PRO A 53 3.81 5.77 -9.18
N LYS A 54 4.06 4.85 -10.13
CA LYS A 54 5.38 4.19 -10.28
C LYS A 54 6.53 5.17 -10.46
N LEU A 55 6.27 6.34 -11.05
CA LEU A 55 7.27 7.40 -11.23
C LEU A 55 7.82 7.91 -9.88
N LEU A 56 6.99 7.99 -8.84
CA LEU A 56 7.46 8.43 -7.52
C LEU A 56 8.41 7.42 -6.87
N VAL A 57 8.21 6.13 -7.14
CA VAL A 57 9.10 5.06 -6.67
C VAL A 57 10.45 5.12 -7.38
N LYS A 58 10.47 5.44 -8.68
CA LYS A 58 11.73 5.66 -9.42
C LYS A 58 12.50 6.88 -8.89
N ARG A 59 11.78 7.98 -8.63
CA ARG A 59 12.38 9.19 -8.04
C ARG A 59 12.96 8.93 -6.66
N LEU A 60 12.33 8.06 -5.87
CA LEU A 60 12.90 7.66 -4.59
C LEU A 60 14.28 7.03 -4.79
N ASP A 61 14.43 6.13 -5.75
CA ASP A 61 15.71 5.46 -6.05
C ASP A 61 16.77 6.46 -6.54
N GLU A 62 16.40 7.34 -7.47
CA GLU A 62 17.27 8.43 -7.96
C GLU A 62 17.72 9.36 -6.82
N ASN A 63 16.78 9.80 -5.97
CA ASN A 63 17.09 10.68 -4.85
C ASN A 63 17.96 9.98 -3.80
N ASN A 64 17.76 8.68 -3.58
CA ASN A 64 18.53 7.90 -2.62
C ASN A 64 20.00 7.74 -3.03
N GLN A 65 20.32 7.87 -4.33
CA GLN A 65 21.70 7.93 -4.81
C GLN A 65 22.38 9.28 -4.49
N ILE A 66 21.61 10.35 -4.35
CA ILE A 66 22.11 11.72 -4.11
C ILE A 66 22.14 12.03 -2.62
N ASN A 67 21.01 11.81 -1.95
CA ASN A 67 20.82 11.98 -0.51
C ASN A 67 20.26 10.67 0.06
N PRO A 68 21.13 9.78 0.54
CA PRO A 68 20.70 8.49 1.04
C PRO A 68 19.83 8.65 2.27
N ILE A 69 18.70 7.97 2.25
CA ILE A 69 17.83 7.73 3.39
C ILE A 69 18.50 6.64 4.24
N ASN A 70 18.55 6.86 5.55
CA ASN A 70 19.12 5.89 6.49
C ASN A 70 18.21 4.65 6.61
N ASN A 71 18.81 3.47 6.37
CA ASN A 71 18.18 2.16 6.46
C ASN A 71 16.73 2.13 5.89
N PRO A 72 16.57 2.33 4.57
CA PRO A 72 15.26 2.47 3.97
C PRO A 72 14.59 1.10 3.79
N ALA A 73 13.31 1.01 4.17
CA ALA A 73 12.47 -0.13 3.84
C ALA A 73 11.17 0.33 3.18
N ILE A 74 10.63 -0.47 2.26
CA ILE A 74 9.38 -0.17 1.56
C ILE A 74 8.24 -1.00 2.14
N ILE A 75 7.15 -0.32 2.51
CA ILE A 75 5.90 -0.96 2.89
C ILE A 75 4.91 -0.84 1.74
N PHE A 76 4.55 -1.98 1.14
CA PHE A 76 3.50 -2.00 0.11
C PHE A 76 2.12 -2.19 0.75
N ASN A 77 1.38 -1.09 0.87
CA ASN A 77 0.13 -0.99 1.63
C ASN A 77 -1.12 -0.96 0.71
N GLY A 78 -2.28 -1.30 1.27
CA GLY A 78 -3.57 -1.13 0.59
C GLY A 78 -3.83 -2.12 -0.54
N LEU A 79 -3.24 -3.32 -0.43
CA LEU A 79 -3.48 -4.41 -1.37
C LEU A 79 -4.97 -4.68 -1.50
N LYS A 80 -5.47 -4.57 -2.72
CA LYS A 80 -6.84 -4.97 -3.07
C LYS A 80 -6.74 -6.32 -3.75
N THR A 81 -7.34 -7.34 -3.14
CA THR A 81 -7.46 -8.66 -3.76
C THR A 81 -8.20 -8.52 -5.10
N ARG A 82 -7.49 -8.78 -6.20
CA ARG A 82 -8.13 -8.99 -7.51
C ARG A 82 -8.65 -10.43 -7.56
N GLY A 83 -9.85 -10.59 -8.10
CA GLY A 83 -10.68 -11.78 -7.95
C GLY A 83 -9.99 -13.11 -8.26
N ILE A 84 -10.01 -13.98 -7.24
CA ILE A 84 -10.23 -15.45 -7.30
C ILE A 84 -10.94 -15.86 -6.00
N PHE A 85 -10.74 -15.14 -4.89
CA PHE A 85 -11.27 -15.49 -3.56
C PHE A 85 -12.40 -14.58 -3.04
N LYS A 86 -13.26 -14.07 -3.93
CA LYS A 86 -14.60 -13.65 -3.49
C LYS A 86 -15.52 -14.86 -3.60
N THR A 87 -15.69 -15.54 -2.48
CA THR A 87 -16.89 -16.31 -2.13
C THR A 87 -17.22 -17.52 -3.03
N ASN A 88 -16.61 -18.66 -2.73
CA ASN A 88 -17.36 -19.87 -2.36
C ASN A 88 -16.42 -20.82 -1.59
N TYR A 89 -16.27 -20.53 -0.29
CA TYR A 89 -15.96 -21.56 0.68
C TYR A 89 -17.11 -22.58 0.65
N GLY A 90 -16.89 -23.70 -0.03
CA GLY A 90 -17.75 -24.85 -0.02
C GLY A 90 -16.88 -26.08 -0.12
N TYR A 91 -16.47 -26.60 1.04
CA TYR A 91 -15.95 -27.95 1.16
C TYR A 91 -16.96 -28.90 0.52
N GLY A 92 -16.63 -29.43 -0.65
CA GLY A 92 -17.56 -30.22 -1.45
C GLY A 92 -16.81 -31.09 -2.42
N LYS A 93 -16.04 -32.05 -1.89
CA LYS A 93 -15.68 -33.24 -2.65
C LYS A 93 -16.98 -33.89 -3.14
N SER A 94 -17.25 -33.84 -4.43
CA SER A 94 -18.15 -34.80 -5.06
C SER A 94 -17.59 -35.19 -6.42
N TYR A 95 -16.96 -36.36 -6.40
CA TYR A 95 -16.84 -37.20 -7.58
C TYR A 95 -18.25 -37.43 -8.12
N MET A 96 -18.58 -36.92 -9.30
CA MET A 96 -19.73 -37.41 -10.05
C MET A 96 -19.35 -37.59 -11.52
N TYR A 97 -18.91 -38.81 -11.78
CA TYR A 97 -19.14 -39.55 -13.01
C TYR A 97 -20.67 -39.63 -13.23
N GLY A 98 -21.14 -39.42 -14.46
CA GLY A 98 -22.49 -39.84 -14.85
C GLY A 98 -23.45 -38.73 -15.26
N ASP A 99 -23.83 -38.80 -16.53
CA ASP A 99 -25.11 -38.43 -17.14
C ASP A 99 -26.07 -37.46 -16.43
N LYS A 100 -26.29 -36.35 -17.15
CA LYS A 100 -27.56 -35.63 -17.32
C LYS A 100 -28.15 -35.00 -16.04
N TYR A 101 -28.77 -33.84 -16.21
CA TYR A 101 -30.00 -33.35 -15.56
C TYR A 101 -30.02 -31.81 -15.49
N TYR A 102 -30.84 -31.27 -16.39
CA TYR A 102 -31.54 -29.99 -16.41
C TYR A 102 -31.25 -28.97 -15.29
N GLY A 103 -30.52 -27.90 -15.65
CA GLY A 103 -30.47 -26.64 -14.92
C GLY A 103 -31.36 -25.59 -15.58
N TYR A 104 -32.46 -25.25 -14.92
CA TYR A 104 -33.48 -24.27 -15.32
C TYR A 104 -32.88 -22.84 -15.35
N GLY A 105 -32.42 -22.41 -16.53
CA GLY A 105 -31.91 -21.06 -16.78
C GLY A 105 -33.00 -20.13 -17.29
N GLY A 106 -33.71 -19.45 -16.37
CA GLY A 106 -34.65 -18.39 -16.71
C GLY A 106 -33.92 -17.19 -17.34
N ALA A 107 -33.93 -17.11 -18.66
CA ALA A 107 -33.45 -15.98 -19.43
C ALA A 107 -34.37 -14.77 -19.21
N LYS A 108 -33.87 -13.71 -18.54
CA LYS A 108 -34.51 -12.39 -18.61
C LYS A 108 -33.98 -11.65 -19.83
N SER A 109 -34.86 -11.54 -20.82
CA SER A 109 -34.73 -10.88 -22.10
C SER A 109 -34.55 -9.35 -21.99
N LYS A 110 -33.69 -8.81 -22.86
CA LYS A 110 -33.52 -7.37 -23.11
C LYS A 110 -34.84 -6.77 -23.63
N LYS A 111 -35.30 -5.65 -23.05
CA LYS A 111 -36.34 -4.79 -23.63
C LYS A 111 -35.71 -3.83 -24.64
N GLU A 112 -35.93 -4.08 -25.92
CA GLU A 112 -35.81 -3.05 -26.96
C GLU A 112 -36.99 -2.09 -26.86
N LYS A 113 -36.68 -0.79 -26.89
CA LYS A 113 -37.67 0.27 -27.13
C LYS A 113 -37.89 0.36 -28.65
N LYS A 114 -39.13 0.20 -29.10
CA LYS A 114 -39.61 0.75 -30.38
C LYS A 114 -40.92 1.51 -30.17
N SER A 115 -41.01 2.56 -30.96
CA SER A 115 -41.81 3.78 -30.89
C SER A 115 -43.30 3.61 -31.22
N ALA A 116 -44.09 4.61 -30.83
CA ALA A 116 -45.13 5.21 -31.66
C ALA A 116 -45.01 6.73 -31.49
#